data_AF-A0A956HDX5-F1
#
_entry.id   AF-A0A956HDX5-F1
#
_cell.length_a   1.000
_cell.length_b   1.000
_cell.length_c   1.000
_cell.angle_alpha   90.00
_cell.angle_beta   90.00
_cell.angle_gamma   90.00
#
_symmetry.space_group_name_H-M   'P 1'
#
loop_
_entity.id
_entity.type
_entity.pdbx_description
1 polymer ?
#
loop_
_entity_poly.entity_id
_entity_poly.type
_entity_poly.pdbx_seq_one_letter_code
_entity_poly.pdbx_strand_id
1 'polypeptide(L)'
;MVTPPTTDDEPTETDPSAGPHAHVTDGPGGTETGSGSGTTAAAVCGDGVVEGDEQCDDGNLELHDDCLPGCVDARCGDGVLWAGVEACDDGNLDDHDTCTSACQPAACGDGVVQLGESCDDGNLDDHDACTGSCEIATCGDGHVWLPFEDCDTEGDTPTCDDDCTPAQCG
;
A
#
# COMPACT_ATOMS: atom_id res chain seq x y z
N MET A 1 2.05 15.04 -43.51
CA MET A 1 3.22 15.71 -42.90
C MET A 1 2.94 17.20 -42.86
N VAL A 2 2.37 17.67 -41.75
CA VAL A 2 2.15 19.08 -41.42
C VAL A 2 2.51 19.20 -39.95
N THR A 3 3.50 20.02 -39.64
CA THR A 3 4.05 20.24 -38.29
C THR A 3 3.07 21.02 -37.42
N PRO A 4 3.01 20.76 -36.10
CA PRO A 4 2.20 21.54 -35.17
C PRO A 4 2.85 22.89 -34.81
N PRO A 5 2.07 23.90 -34.36
CA PRO A 5 2.59 25.15 -33.82
C PRO A 5 3.16 24.96 -32.40
N THR A 6 4.31 25.59 -32.16
CA THR A 6 4.96 25.77 -30.86
C THR A 6 4.26 26.87 -30.08
N THR A 7 3.87 26.59 -28.85
CA THR A 7 3.46 27.62 -27.88
C THR A 7 4.41 27.54 -26.70
N ASP A 8 5.23 28.58 -26.57
CA ASP A 8 5.94 29.01 -25.38
C ASP A 8 4.99 29.04 -24.18
N ASP A 9 5.34 28.35 -23.11
CA ASP A 9 4.88 28.69 -21.77
C ASP A 9 6.04 28.45 -20.80
N GLU A 10 6.70 29.55 -20.44
CA GLU A 10 7.67 29.63 -19.36
C GLU A 10 7.03 30.49 -18.26
N PRO A 11 7.03 30.01 -17.01
CA PRO A 11 7.27 30.94 -15.91
C PRO A 11 8.31 30.40 -14.91
N THR A 12 9.43 31.12 -14.88
CA THR A 12 10.14 31.67 -13.70
C THR A 12 10.04 30.97 -12.33
N GLU A 13 11.24 30.56 -11.88
CA GLU A 13 11.85 30.78 -10.55
C GLU A 13 11.15 30.22 -9.30
N THR A 14 11.84 29.31 -8.59
CA THR A 14 12.31 29.58 -7.22
C THR A 14 13.33 28.52 -6.81
N ASP A 15 14.60 28.92 -6.79
CA ASP A 15 15.72 28.23 -6.16
C ASP A 15 15.58 28.29 -4.63
N PRO A 16 15.65 27.15 -3.92
CA PRO A 16 15.99 27.16 -2.52
C PRO A 16 17.21 26.27 -2.28
N SER A 17 18.39 26.87 -2.23
CA SER A 17 19.34 26.74 -1.11
C SER A 17 20.78 26.61 -1.58
N ALA A 18 21.39 27.74 -1.92
CA ALA A 18 22.80 27.97 -1.65
C ALA A 18 22.90 29.05 -0.54
N GLY A 19 23.21 28.61 0.68
CA GLY A 19 23.52 29.45 1.83
C GLY A 19 24.61 28.81 2.69
N PRO A 20 25.48 29.59 3.35
CA PRO A 20 26.92 29.40 3.25
C PRO A 20 27.52 28.49 4.33
N HIS A 21 28.54 27.73 3.93
CA HIS A 21 29.47 27.05 4.82
C HIS A 21 30.12 28.06 5.78
N ALA A 22 29.67 28.04 7.03
CA ALA A 22 30.30 28.76 8.12
C ALA A 22 31.54 27.98 8.60
N HIS A 23 32.65 28.69 8.57
CA HIS A 23 33.92 28.40 9.20
C HIS A 23 33.76 28.11 10.70
N VAL A 24 34.30 26.98 11.18
CA VAL A 24 34.71 26.84 12.57
C VAL A 24 36.06 26.11 12.64
N THR A 25 36.89 26.64 13.52
CA THR A 25 38.35 26.54 13.63
C THR A 25 38.86 25.21 14.18
N ASP A 26 40.03 24.79 13.68
CA ASP A 26 40.94 23.85 14.31
C ASP A 26 41.49 24.45 15.62
N GLY A 27 41.46 23.69 16.72
CA GLY A 27 42.03 24.06 18.02
C GLY A 27 41.93 22.91 19.03
N PRO A 28 43.04 22.39 19.58
CA PRO A 28 43.08 21.20 20.42
C PRO A 28 42.93 21.54 21.91
N GLY A 29 42.39 20.60 22.70
CA GLY A 29 42.61 20.57 24.15
C GLY A 29 41.33 20.65 24.98
N GLY A 30 40.94 19.49 25.51
CA GLY A 30 39.91 19.34 26.52
C GLY A 30 39.97 17.95 27.12
N THR A 31 41.06 17.65 27.83
CA THR A 31 41.11 16.53 28.76
C THR A 31 40.26 16.87 29.97
N GLU A 32 39.02 16.40 30.01
CA GLU A 32 38.23 16.36 31.24
C GLU A 32 38.09 14.90 31.67
N THR A 33 38.97 14.55 32.61
CA THR A 33 38.94 13.34 33.40
C THR A 33 37.73 13.36 34.33
N GLY A 34 36.66 12.67 33.94
CA GLY A 34 35.51 12.35 34.79
C GLY A 34 35.37 10.84 34.93
N SER A 35 36.20 10.24 35.79
CA SER A 35 36.08 8.82 36.16
C SER A 35 34.91 8.65 37.14
N GLY A 36 33.72 8.43 36.58
CA GLY A 36 32.57 7.86 37.27
C GLY A 36 32.41 6.41 36.82
N SER A 37 32.93 5.49 37.62
CA SER A 37 32.84 4.04 37.41
C SER A 37 31.40 3.58 37.61
N GLY A 38 30.71 3.47 36.48
CA GLY A 38 29.43 2.82 36.25
C GLY A 38 29.30 2.79 34.74
N THR A 39 29.90 1.79 34.09
CA THR A 39 29.89 1.65 32.64
C THR A 39 28.47 1.33 32.19
N THR A 40 27.65 2.36 31.99
CA THR A 40 26.50 2.28 31.10
C THR A 40 27.08 2.35 29.69
N ALA A 41 27.43 1.19 29.13
CA ALA A 41 27.58 1.12 27.68
C ALA A 41 26.28 1.69 27.07
N ALA A 42 26.40 2.54 26.05
CA ALA A 42 25.21 2.92 25.31
C ALA A 42 24.62 1.64 24.72
N ALA A 43 23.31 1.42 24.86
CA ALA A 43 22.63 0.31 24.20
C ALA A 43 22.97 0.36 22.69
N VAL A 44 23.32 -0.79 22.12
CA VAL A 44 23.76 -0.90 20.74
C VAL A 44 22.86 -1.88 20.00
N CYS A 45 21.99 -1.32 19.18
CA CYS A 45 21.13 -2.13 18.34
C CYS A 45 21.91 -3.00 17.35
N GLY A 46 21.56 -4.28 17.31
CA GLY A 46 22.10 -5.30 16.41
C GLY A 46 23.29 -6.05 16.99
N ASP A 47 23.52 -6.01 18.31
CA ASP A 47 24.60 -6.76 18.96
C ASP A 47 24.15 -8.09 19.59
N GLY A 48 22.85 -8.37 19.51
CA GLY A 48 22.18 -9.58 19.99
C GLY A 48 21.77 -9.50 21.46
N VAL A 49 21.80 -8.31 22.07
CA VAL A 49 21.48 -8.11 23.48
C VAL A 49 20.51 -6.95 23.64
N VAL A 50 19.28 -7.26 24.08
CA VAL A 50 18.29 -6.22 24.42
C VAL A 50 18.73 -5.43 25.64
N GLU A 51 19.08 -4.16 25.45
CA GLU A 51 19.52 -3.23 26.49
C GLU A 51 18.79 -1.87 26.40
N GLY A 52 18.65 -1.18 27.54
CA GLY A 52 18.07 0.16 27.56
C GLY A 52 16.59 0.20 27.13
N ASP A 53 16.29 0.92 26.04
CA ASP A 53 14.94 1.16 25.51
C ASP A 53 14.61 0.29 24.28
N GLU A 54 15.47 -0.69 23.96
CA GLU A 54 15.26 -1.64 22.87
C GLU A 54 14.07 -2.57 23.16
N GLN A 55 13.24 -2.82 22.15
CA GLN A 55 12.12 -3.77 22.23
C GLN A 55 12.57 -5.18 21.85
N CYS A 56 13.54 -5.25 20.94
CA CYS A 56 14.16 -6.45 20.40
C CYS A 56 15.63 -6.17 20.07
N ASP A 57 16.43 -7.22 19.92
CA ASP A 57 17.76 -7.18 19.28
C ASP A 57 18.07 -8.62 18.83
N ASP A 58 18.10 -8.83 17.52
CA ASP A 58 18.30 -10.14 16.91
C ASP A 58 19.76 -10.36 16.42
N GLY A 59 20.65 -9.42 16.74
CA GLY A 59 22.07 -9.47 16.39
C GLY A 59 22.40 -9.03 14.97
N ASN A 60 21.49 -8.33 14.29
CA ASN A 60 21.77 -7.70 13.00
C ASN A 60 20.98 -6.38 12.80
N LEU A 61 21.00 -5.83 11.59
CA LEU A 61 20.31 -4.58 11.21
C LEU A 61 19.59 -4.75 9.86
N GLU A 62 19.09 -5.95 9.59
CA GLU A 62 18.25 -6.21 8.43
C GLU A 62 16.87 -5.59 8.66
N LEU A 63 16.23 -5.15 7.57
CA LEU A 63 15.00 -4.36 7.66
C LEU A 63 13.73 -5.22 7.62
N HIS A 64 13.79 -6.42 7.07
CA HIS A 64 12.61 -7.20 6.69
C HIS A 64 12.41 -8.45 7.54
N ASP A 65 12.82 -8.41 8.80
CA ASP A 65 12.66 -9.49 9.77
C ASP A 65 11.88 -9.01 11.00
N ASP A 66 11.95 -9.77 12.10
CA ASP A 66 11.21 -9.48 13.32
C ASP A 66 11.76 -8.29 14.13
N CYS A 67 13.01 -7.86 13.89
CA CYS A 67 13.63 -6.78 14.65
C CYS A 67 14.27 -5.72 13.74
N LEU A 68 13.57 -4.61 13.57
CA LEU A 68 14.01 -3.56 12.65
C LEU A 68 15.30 -2.86 13.13
N PRO A 69 16.03 -2.12 12.26
CA PRO A 69 17.32 -1.49 12.58
C PRO A 69 17.30 -0.40 13.67
N GLY A 70 16.13 -0.11 14.24
CA GLY A 70 15.93 0.76 15.39
C GLY A 70 15.63 0.00 16.69
N CYS A 71 15.79 -1.32 16.70
CA CYS A 71 15.49 -2.21 17.82
C CYS A 71 14.04 -2.05 18.31
N VAL A 72 13.15 -2.04 17.33
CA VAL A 72 11.70 -2.00 17.48
C VAL A 72 11.15 -3.23 16.77
N ASP A 73 10.19 -3.89 17.42
CA ASP A 73 9.52 -5.06 16.84
C ASP A 73 8.84 -4.66 15.53
N ALA A 74 9.03 -5.47 14.50
CA ALA A 74 8.27 -5.36 13.26
C ALA A 74 6.79 -5.62 13.53
N ARG A 75 5.92 -4.88 12.85
CA ARG A 75 4.46 -5.05 12.95
C ARG A 75 3.78 -4.66 11.65
N CYS A 76 2.64 -5.31 11.41
CA CYS A 76 1.72 -4.89 10.38
C CYS A 76 1.33 -3.41 10.52
N GLY A 77 1.44 -2.67 9.42
CA GLY A 77 1.13 -1.26 9.31
C GLY A 77 2.24 -0.32 9.77
N ASP A 78 3.49 -0.77 9.88
CA ASP A 78 4.63 0.10 10.23
C ASP A 78 5.41 0.65 9.02
N GLY A 79 5.04 0.21 7.82
CA GLY A 79 5.61 0.64 6.55
C GLY A 79 6.76 -0.24 6.08
N VAL A 80 7.02 -1.36 6.76
CA VAL A 80 8.15 -2.24 6.49
C VAL A 80 7.70 -3.70 6.40
N LEU A 81 7.98 -4.34 5.27
CA LEU A 81 7.60 -5.72 5.04
C LEU A 81 8.37 -6.71 5.94
N TRP A 82 7.70 -7.34 6.90
CA TRP A 82 8.19 -8.47 7.70
C TRP A 82 8.16 -9.77 6.87
N ALA A 83 9.30 -10.09 6.25
CA ALA A 83 9.41 -11.16 5.28
C ALA A 83 9.04 -12.53 5.85
N GLY A 84 8.07 -13.18 5.20
CA GLY A 84 7.61 -14.51 5.57
C GLY A 84 6.57 -14.55 6.69
N VAL A 85 6.22 -13.40 7.28
CA VAL A 85 5.10 -13.26 8.22
C VAL A 85 3.93 -12.52 7.56
N GLU A 86 4.21 -11.44 6.84
CA GLU A 86 3.21 -10.70 6.08
C GLU A 86 3.45 -10.74 4.57
N ALA A 87 2.38 -10.50 3.82
CA ALA A 87 2.39 -10.52 2.36
C ALA A 87 2.42 -9.12 1.75
N CYS A 88 2.03 -8.10 2.51
CA CYS A 88 2.12 -6.68 2.18
C CYS A 88 2.27 -5.86 3.47
N ASP A 89 2.70 -4.61 3.35
CA ASP A 89 2.60 -3.57 4.37
C ASP A 89 2.59 -2.23 3.64
N ASP A 90 1.57 -1.40 3.87
CA ASP A 90 1.46 -0.06 3.28
C ASP A 90 1.51 1.07 4.32
N GLY A 91 1.99 0.76 5.52
CA GLY A 91 2.23 1.72 6.59
C GLY A 91 0.99 2.15 7.36
N ASN A 92 -0.10 1.40 7.24
CA ASN A 92 -1.30 1.64 8.04
C ASN A 92 -2.12 0.35 8.29
N LEU A 93 -3.31 0.48 8.90
CA LEU A 93 -4.19 -0.64 9.26
C LEU A 93 -5.62 -0.39 8.75
N ASP A 94 -5.76 0.25 7.59
CA ASP A 94 -7.03 0.52 6.92
C ASP A 94 -7.36 -0.64 5.99
N ASP A 95 -8.51 -1.27 6.17
CA ASP A 95 -8.93 -2.38 5.31
C ASP A 95 -9.41 -1.91 3.92
N HIS A 96 -9.49 -0.60 3.65
CA HIS A 96 -10.03 -0.04 2.41
C HIS A 96 -8.98 0.29 1.34
N ASP A 97 -7.70 0.02 1.58
CA ASP A 97 -6.63 0.28 0.60
C ASP A 97 -6.18 -1.01 -0.09
N THR A 98 -4.88 -1.22 -0.34
CA THR A 98 -4.38 -2.42 -1.02
C THR A 98 -3.83 -3.47 -0.06
N CYS A 99 -3.68 -3.15 1.22
CA CYS A 99 -3.15 -4.03 2.24
C CYS A 99 -4.00 -3.98 3.50
N THR A 100 -4.73 -5.07 3.76
CA THR A 100 -5.63 -5.15 4.91
C THR A 100 -4.88 -4.98 6.24
N SER A 101 -5.62 -4.69 7.31
CA SER A 101 -5.11 -4.64 8.69
C SER A 101 -4.56 -5.99 9.21
N ALA A 102 -4.76 -7.08 8.46
CA ALA A 102 -4.15 -8.38 8.68
C ALA A 102 -2.85 -8.58 7.87
N CYS A 103 -2.37 -7.54 7.20
CA CYS A 103 -1.24 -7.53 6.27
C CYS A 103 -1.30 -8.63 5.21
N GLN A 104 -2.52 -8.79 4.68
CA GLN A 104 -2.82 -9.55 3.48
C GLN A 104 -3.22 -8.58 2.36
N PRO A 105 -2.83 -8.85 1.11
CA PRO A 105 -3.28 -8.06 -0.03
C PRO A 105 -4.80 -8.03 -0.09
N ALA A 106 -5.32 -6.91 -0.58
CA ALA A 106 -6.72 -6.76 -0.93
C ALA A 106 -7.22 -7.93 -1.78
N ALA A 107 -8.45 -8.37 -1.52
CA ALA A 107 -9.05 -9.45 -2.28
C ALA A 107 -10.55 -9.24 -2.48
N CYS A 108 -10.94 -9.29 -3.75
CA CYS A 108 -12.35 -9.29 -4.11
C CYS A 108 -13.11 -10.46 -3.46
N GLY A 109 -14.33 -10.18 -3.01
CA GLY A 109 -15.25 -11.09 -2.37
C GLY A 109 -15.00 -11.28 -0.87
N ASP A 110 -14.27 -10.37 -0.22
CA ASP A 110 -14.00 -10.45 1.22
C ASP A 110 -14.98 -9.61 2.08
N GLY A 111 -15.86 -8.87 1.43
CA GLY A 111 -16.91 -8.05 2.02
C GLY A 111 -16.47 -6.61 2.31
N VAL A 112 -15.28 -6.20 1.90
CA VAL A 112 -14.74 -4.86 2.08
C VAL A 112 -14.44 -4.26 0.72
N VAL A 113 -15.06 -3.12 0.40
CA VAL A 113 -14.71 -2.40 -0.83
C VAL A 113 -13.34 -1.75 -0.66
N GLN A 114 -12.35 -2.27 -1.36
CA GLN A 114 -10.96 -1.85 -1.33
C GLN A 114 -10.60 -0.91 -2.49
N LEU A 115 -9.37 -0.36 -2.47
CA LEU A 115 -8.93 0.58 -3.50
C LEU A 115 -8.86 -0.11 -4.87
N GLY A 116 -9.70 0.34 -5.79
CA GLY A 116 -9.77 -0.18 -7.16
C GLY A 116 -11.00 -1.04 -7.42
N GLU A 117 -11.77 -1.37 -6.39
CA GLU A 117 -13.03 -2.10 -6.51
C GLU A 117 -14.21 -1.13 -6.63
N SER A 118 -15.17 -1.48 -7.50
CA SER A 118 -16.42 -0.73 -7.65
C SER A 118 -17.49 -1.21 -6.67
N CYS A 119 -17.38 -2.46 -6.21
CA CYS A 119 -18.23 -3.12 -5.23
C CYS A 119 -17.48 -4.29 -4.59
N ASP A 120 -17.99 -4.78 -3.46
CA ASP A 120 -17.65 -6.08 -2.88
C ASP A 120 -18.86 -6.51 -2.06
N ASP A 121 -19.39 -7.70 -2.34
CA ASP A 121 -20.58 -8.23 -1.68
C ASP A 121 -20.28 -9.45 -0.77
N GLY A 122 -19.00 -9.75 -0.57
CA GLY A 122 -18.51 -10.83 0.28
C GLY A 122 -18.50 -12.20 -0.40
N ASN A 123 -18.58 -12.25 -1.73
CA ASN A 123 -18.48 -13.49 -2.47
C ASN A 123 -17.89 -13.30 -3.89
N LEU A 124 -17.78 -14.38 -4.66
CA LEU A 124 -17.18 -14.39 -6.02
C LEU A 124 -18.17 -14.93 -7.08
N ASP A 125 -19.46 -14.80 -6.83
CA ASP A 125 -20.52 -15.23 -7.74
C ASP A 125 -20.81 -14.11 -8.73
N ASP A 126 -20.57 -14.38 -10.01
CA ASP A 126 -20.82 -13.39 -11.05
C ASP A 126 -22.33 -13.17 -11.34
N HIS A 127 -23.23 -13.91 -10.70
CA HIS A 127 -24.68 -13.83 -10.96
C HIS A 127 -25.44 -12.90 -10.02
N ASP A 128 -24.74 -12.03 -9.28
CA ASP A 128 -25.34 -11.02 -8.44
C ASP A 128 -24.93 -9.60 -8.87
N ALA A 129 -25.14 -8.59 -8.02
CA ALA A 129 -24.91 -7.20 -8.38
C ALA A 129 -23.42 -6.84 -8.45
N CYS A 130 -22.55 -7.69 -7.90
CA CYS A 130 -21.13 -7.51 -7.84
C CYS A 130 -20.43 -8.74 -8.40
N THR A 131 -19.80 -8.58 -9.56
CA THR A 131 -19.09 -9.71 -10.19
C THR A 131 -17.94 -10.19 -9.31
N GLY A 132 -17.45 -11.41 -9.51
CA GLY A 132 -16.24 -11.94 -8.86
C GLY A 132 -14.94 -11.24 -9.26
N SER A 133 -15.03 -10.19 -10.08
CA SER A 133 -13.94 -9.24 -10.37
C SER A 133 -14.13 -7.89 -9.66
N CYS A 134 -15.11 -7.78 -8.75
CA CYS A 134 -15.44 -6.59 -7.97
C CYS A 134 -15.81 -5.36 -8.81
N GLU A 135 -16.44 -5.65 -9.95
CA GLU A 135 -17.09 -4.69 -10.81
C GLU A 135 -18.61 -4.82 -10.67
N ILE A 136 -19.29 -3.69 -10.75
CA ILE A 136 -20.76 -3.65 -10.75
C ILE A 136 -21.25 -4.39 -11.99
N ALA A 137 -22.17 -5.36 -11.79
CA ALA A 137 -22.75 -6.11 -12.88
C ALA A 137 -23.57 -5.20 -13.82
N THR A 138 -23.42 -5.42 -15.13
CA THR A 138 -24.13 -4.67 -16.16
C THR A 138 -24.47 -5.54 -17.36
N CYS A 139 -25.69 -5.39 -17.87
CA CYS A 139 -26.09 -5.95 -19.16
C CYS A 139 -25.04 -5.78 -20.28
N GLY A 140 -24.62 -6.91 -20.83
CA GLY A 140 -23.56 -7.09 -21.81
C GLY A 140 -22.17 -7.38 -21.24
N ASP A 141 -22.00 -7.63 -19.94
CA ASP A 141 -20.67 -7.81 -19.32
C ASP A 141 -20.13 -9.26 -19.34
N GLY A 142 -20.94 -10.21 -19.81
CA GLY A 142 -20.63 -11.64 -19.87
C GLY A 142 -21.25 -12.47 -18.75
N HIS A 143 -21.96 -11.86 -17.81
CA HIS A 143 -22.56 -12.50 -16.64
C HIS A 143 -24.04 -12.10 -16.47
N VAL A 144 -24.87 -13.03 -15.97
CA VAL A 144 -26.31 -12.77 -15.80
C VAL A 144 -26.59 -12.36 -14.36
N TRP A 145 -26.91 -11.08 -14.12
CA TRP A 145 -27.24 -10.58 -12.78
C TRP A 145 -28.67 -10.96 -12.35
N LEU A 146 -28.81 -11.94 -11.47
CA LEU A 146 -30.11 -12.39 -10.98
C LEU A 146 -30.60 -11.60 -9.75
N PRO A 147 -31.92 -11.37 -9.63
CA PRO A 147 -33.01 -11.70 -10.56
C PRO A 147 -33.33 -10.54 -11.54
N PHE A 148 -32.38 -9.66 -11.84
CA PHE A 148 -32.62 -8.41 -12.57
C PHE A 148 -32.45 -8.55 -14.09
N GLU A 149 -31.61 -9.48 -14.51
CA GLU A 149 -31.32 -9.83 -15.91
C GLU A 149 -31.72 -11.30 -16.14
N ASP A 150 -32.46 -11.56 -17.22
CA ASP A 150 -32.84 -12.93 -17.59
C ASP A 150 -31.81 -13.56 -18.57
N CYS A 151 -30.99 -12.72 -19.18
CA CYS A 151 -29.98 -13.05 -20.17
C CYS A 151 -28.95 -11.92 -20.22
N ASP A 152 -27.79 -12.19 -20.81
CA ASP A 152 -26.68 -11.23 -20.86
C ASP A 152 -25.94 -11.38 -22.19
N THR A 153 -26.40 -10.67 -23.22
CA THR A 153 -25.68 -10.63 -24.49
C THR A 153 -25.33 -9.20 -24.84
N GLU A 154 -24.16 -9.00 -25.44
CA GLU A 154 -23.82 -7.71 -26.05
C GLU A 154 -24.75 -7.41 -27.24
N GLY A 155 -25.84 -6.74 -26.95
CA GLY A 155 -26.81 -6.23 -27.91
C GLY A 155 -28.00 -7.15 -28.20
N ASP A 156 -28.88 -6.68 -29.10
CA ASP A 156 -30.08 -7.39 -29.55
C ASP A 156 -29.70 -8.69 -30.29
N THR A 157 -29.88 -9.81 -29.61
CA THR A 157 -29.77 -11.16 -30.15
C THR A 157 -31.14 -11.83 -30.25
N PRO A 158 -31.30 -12.92 -31.03
CA PRO A 158 -32.56 -13.64 -31.11
C PRO A 158 -33.07 -14.23 -29.79
N THR A 159 -32.26 -14.20 -28.73
CA THR A 159 -32.55 -14.78 -27.42
C THR A 159 -32.53 -13.77 -26.29
N CYS A 160 -32.01 -12.56 -26.51
CA CYS A 160 -31.83 -11.55 -25.49
C CYS A 160 -31.79 -10.16 -26.13
N ASP A 161 -32.61 -9.24 -25.63
CA ASP A 161 -32.68 -7.85 -26.10
C ASP A 161 -31.61 -6.98 -25.41
N ASP A 162 -31.35 -5.78 -25.94
CA ASP A 162 -30.40 -4.77 -25.39
C ASP A 162 -30.68 -4.39 -23.91
N ASP A 163 -31.87 -4.68 -23.39
CA ASP A 163 -32.28 -4.42 -22.01
C ASP A 163 -32.18 -5.65 -21.09
N CYS A 164 -31.48 -6.70 -21.54
CA CYS A 164 -31.28 -7.96 -20.84
C CYS A 164 -32.58 -8.68 -20.45
N THR A 165 -33.65 -8.40 -21.20
CA THR A 165 -34.88 -9.20 -21.19
C THR A 165 -34.89 -10.21 -22.33
N PRO A 166 -35.63 -11.33 -22.21
CA PRO A 166 -35.67 -12.34 -23.27
C PRO A 166 -36.27 -11.75 -24.54
N ALA A 167 -35.59 -11.95 -25.68
CA ALA A 167 -36.03 -11.42 -26.95
C ALA A 167 -37.47 -11.84 -27.30
N GLN A 168 -38.34 -10.85 -27.46
CA GLN A 168 -39.70 -11.11 -27.90
C GLN A 168 -39.71 -11.38 -29.41
N CYS A 169 -39.98 -12.62 -29.79
CA CYS A 169 -40.15 -12.99 -31.20
C CYS A 169 -41.30 -12.17 -31.83
N GLY A 170 -40.95 -11.21 -32.71
CA GLY A 170 -41.85 -10.50 -33.61
C GLY A 170 -41.60 -10.84 -35.06
#